data_AF-M1ZVE3-F1
#
_entry.id   AF-M1ZVE3-F1
#
_cell.length_a   1.000
_cell.length_b   1.000
_cell.length_c   1.000
_cell.angle_alpha   90.00
_cell.angle_beta   90.00
_cell.angle_gamma   90.00
#
_symmetry.space_group_name_H-M   'P 1'
#
loop_
_entity.id
_entity.type
_entity.pdbx_description
1 polymer ?
#
loop_
_entity_poly.entity_id
_entity_poly.type
_entity_poly.pdbx_seq_one_letter_code
_entity_poly.pdbx_strand_id
1 'polypeptide(L)'
;EIESMGIETSRIYGENRFETSIQVAKNLENISGVVVANGYGFADALSIAPVAAQKGMPILLTNRGDLSKVAKEFLDTKTLTESYVVGGTGVVSSKISSQLNNNTRLGGENRYETNSAVLNHFADKFSYDKVYVASGDNYPDALSGSVLAAVSKSPLILVGDSVNSSVMTSVKAQHDKYNNVIVLGGTEVVSDVSANSIVHGIKYLNDREALTLINNADKLGYPVVEANRMPEIYIEGKAYQRFQDEFNSPEKLYAYLNKYYTRSAINEMMSMLKVREIDGAYCKAMGQLGNYSPDILNAKIKSKSISNNKIDLVISTRHSQDGYTTNYKAELLYENGKWRVNYWEGLMHR
;
A
#
# COMPACT_ATOMS: atom_id res chain seq x y z
N GLU A 1 44.00 5.85 10.25
CA GLU A 1 43.17 7.02 10.62
C GLU A 1 42.40 6.77 11.93
N ILE A 2 41.51 5.77 12.02
CA ILE A 2 40.77 5.50 13.27
C ILE A 2 41.71 5.14 14.44
N GLU A 3 42.66 4.23 14.24
CA GLU A 3 43.63 3.86 15.27
C GLU A 3 44.54 5.02 15.69
N SER A 4 44.90 5.90 14.75
CA SER A 4 45.70 7.10 15.06
C SER A 4 44.94 8.14 15.89
N MET A 5 43.62 8.00 16.01
CA MET A 5 42.80 8.78 16.95
C MET A 5 42.76 8.15 18.36
N GLY A 6 43.47 7.03 18.59
CA GLY A 6 43.46 6.30 19.86
C GLY A 6 42.23 5.43 20.10
N ILE A 7 41.45 5.16 19.04
CA ILE A 7 40.25 4.33 19.11
C ILE A 7 40.63 2.88 18.81
N GLU A 8 40.29 1.96 19.72
CA GLU A 8 40.47 0.52 19.49
C GLU A 8 39.57 0.05 18.35
N THR A 9 40.12 -0.73 17.42
CA THR A 9 39.37 -1.23 16.27
C THR A 9 39.38 -2.75 16.21
N SER A 10 38.24 -3.30 15.82
CA SER A 10 38.09 -4.71 15.49
C SER A 10 37.32 -4.82 14.17
N ARG A 11 37.72 -5.76 13.33
CA ARG A 11 37.07 -6.02 12.03
C ARG A 11 36.37 -7.37 12.06
N ILE A 12 35.06 -7.33 11.96
CA ILE A 12 34.22 -8.53 11.79
C ILE A 12 33.92 -8.69 10.30
N TYR A 13 34.52 -9.69 9.66
CA TYR A 13 34.38 -9.93 8.23
C TYR A 13 34.65 -11.39 7.86
N GLY A 14 34.06 -11.85 6.76
CA GLY A 14 34.43 -13.09 6.07
C GLY A 14 34.73 -12.83 4.60
N GLU A 15 35.02 -13.87 3.82
CA GLU A 15 35.39 -13.73 2.40
C GLU A 15 34.23 -13.21 1.53
N ASN A 16 33.01 -13.39 2.01
CA ASN A 16 31.78 -12.96 1.36
C ASN A 16 30.70 -12.62 2.39
N ARG A 17 29.52 -12.21 1.92
CA ARG A 17 28.38 -11.84 2.79
C ARG A 17 27.87 -12.99 3.67
N PHE A 18 27.96 -14.23 3.19
CA PHE A 18 27.51 -15.40 3.93
C PHE A 18 28.44 -15.65 5.11
N GLU A 19 29.75 -15.67 4.88
CA GLU A 19 30.73 -15.82 5.94
C GLU A 19 30.77 -14.63 6.90
N THR A 20 30.62 -13.41 6.39
CA THR A 20 30.51 -12.21 7.24
C THR A 20 29.33 -12.34 8.21
N SER A 21 28.18 -12.86 7.76
CA SER A 21 27.04 -13.10 8.65
C SER A 21 27.35 -14.11 9.76
N ILE A 22 28.18 -15.13 9.48
CA ILE A 22 28.62 -16.09 10.51
C ILE A 22 29.62 -15.43 11.48
N GLN A 23 30.51 -14.58 10.99
CA GLN A 23 31.46 -13.88 11.85
C GLN A 23 30.75 -12.90 12.78
N VAL A 24 29.72 -12.21 12.31
CA VAL A 24 28.81 -11.43 13.17
C VAL A 24 28.14 -12.33 14.20
N ALA A 25 27.61 -13.49 13.78
CA ALA A 25 26.97 -14.43 14.70
C ALA A 25 27.91 -14.95 15.80
N LYS A 26 29.20 -15.16 15.50
CA LYS A 26 30.22 -15.57 16.49
C LYS A 26 30.53 -14.50 17.53
N ASN A 27 30.19 -13.24 17.28
CA ASN A 27 30.32 -12.13 18.22
C ASN A 27 29.08 -11.96 19.13
N LEU A 28 28.07 -12.83 19.00
CA LEU A 28 26.91 -12.85 19.90
C LEU A 28 27.07 -13.93 20.96
N GLU A 29 26.64 -13.63 22.17
CA GLU A 29 26.59 -14.55 23.30
C GLU A 29 25.19 -15.16 23.45
N ASN A 30 25.10 -16.31 24.14
CA ASN A 30 23.82 -16.92 24.54
C ASN A 30 22.79 -17.13 23.40
N ILE A 31 23.28 -17.52 22.22
CA ILE A 31 22.44 -17.74 21.04
C ILE A 31 21.54 -18.97 21.24
N SER A 32 20.26 -18.73 21.53
CA SER A 32 19.22 -19.77 21.65
C SER A 32 18.29 -19.84 20.44
N GLY A 33 18.40 -18.91 19.49
CA GLY A 33 17.65 -18.96 18.24
C GLY A 33 18.42 -18.36 17.08
N VAL A 34 18.02 -18.72 15.85
CA VAL A 34 18.62 -18.19 14.62
C VAL A 34 17.59 -17.75 13.59
N VAL A 35 17.94 -16.75 12.78
CA VAL A 35 17.21 -16.37 11.58
C VAL A 35 18.04 -16.73 10.36
N VAL A 36 17.42 -17.28 9.32
CA VAL A 36 18.04 -17.52 8.03
C VAL A 36 17.27 -16.77 6.94
N ALA A 37 17.98 -15.96 6.16
CA ALA A 37 17.41 -15.16 5.07
C ALA A 37 18.30 -15.21 3.82
N ASN A 38 17.72 -14.94 2.65
CA ASN A 38 18.49 -14.89 1.41
C ASN A 38 19.51 -13.73 1.45
N GLY A 39 20.77 -13.99 1.10
CA GLY A 39 21.83 -12.99 1.14
C GLY A 39 21.84 -12.01 -0.03
N TYR A 40 21.07 -12.26 -1.10
CA TYR A 40 21.02 -11.41 -2.30
C TYR A 40 19.86 -10.41 -2.28
N GLY A 41 18.86 -10.60 -1.43
CA GLY A 41 17.78 -9.64 -1.15
C GLY A 41 17.87 -9.14 0.30
N PHE A 42 17.49 -7.89 0.55
CA PHE A 42 17.58 -7.29 1.89
C PHE A 42 16.26 -7.34 2.66
N ALA A 43 15.12 -7.27 1.97
CA ALA A 43 13.84 -6.96 2.61
C ALA A 43 13.35 -8.07 3.56
N ASP A 44 13.64 -9.34 3.25
CA ASP A 44 13.33 -10.46 4.14
C ASP A 44 14.11 -10.35 5.45
N ALA A 45 15.42 -10.08 5.38
CA ALA A 45 16.26 -9.88 6.56
C ALA A 45 15.86 -8.62 7.37
N LEU A 46 15.53 -7.51 6.69
CA LEU A 46 15.08 -6.29 7.36
C LEU A 46 13.73 -6.46 8.05
N SER A 47 12.82 -7.26 7.48
CA SER A 47 11.50 -7.49 8.05
C SER A 47 11.55 -8.08 9.47
N ILE A 48 12.56 -8.92 9.74
CA ILE A 48 12.75 -9.60 11.03
C ILE A 48 13.84 -8.94 11.90
N ALA A 49 14.61 -7.98 11.35
CA ALA A 49 15.76 -7.39 12.04
C ALA A 49 15.44 -6.83 13.45
N PRO A 50 14.34 -6.09 13.70
CA PRO A 50 14.02 -5.62 15.05
C PRO A 50 13.80 -6.77 16.04
N VAL A 51 13.11 -7.83 15.60
CA VAL A 51 12.84 -9.01 16.43
C VAL A 51 14.11 -9.79 16.70
N ALA A 52 14.93 -9.99 15.66
CA ALA A 52 16.21 -10.68 15.78
C ALA A 52 17.14 -9.96 16.77
N ALA A 53 17.25 -8.64 16.67
CA ALA A 53 18.02 -7.82 17.60
C ALA A 53 17.46 -7.89 19.03
N GLN A 54 16.14 -7.80 19.21
CA GLN A 54 15.49 -7.90 20.53
C GLN A 54 15.73 -9.26 21.20
N LYS A 55 15.76 -10.34 20.42
CA LYS A 55 15.96 -11.71 20.91
C LYS A 55 17.43 -12.14 20.96
N GLY A 56 18.38 -11.30 20.54
CA GLY A 56 19.79 -11.68 20.41
C GLY A 56 20.04 -12.80 19.38
N MET A 57 19.18 -12.89 18.36
CA MET A 57 19.28 -13.92 17.32
C MET A 57 20.12 -13.41 16.14
N PRO A 58 21.18 -14.14 15.72
CA PRO A 58 21.89 -13.80 14.50
C PRO A 58 21.02 -14.04 13.26
N ILE A 59 21.20 -13.18 12.25
CA ILE A 59 20.66 -13.38 10.90
C ILE A 59 21.76 -13.97 10.04
N LEU A 60 21.66 -15.27 9.73
CA LEU A 60 22.58 -15.95 8.82
C LEU A 60 22.08 -15.78 7.39
N LEU A 61 22.97 -15.30 6.53
CA LEU A 61 22.67 -15.14 5.11
C LEU A 61 22.95 -16.46 4.39
N THR A 62 22.08 -16.80 3.44
CA THR A 62 22.22 -18.01 2.62
C THR A 62 21.91 -17.72 1.16
N ASN A 63 22.37 -18.58 0.25
CA ASN A 63 21.81 -18.63 -1.09
C ASN A 63 20.47 -19.39 -1.08
N ARG A 64 19.80 -19.46 -2.22
CA ARG A 64 18.51 -20.17 -2.34
C ARG A 64 18.58 -21.65 -2.00
N GLY A 65 19.62 -22.34 -2.46
CA GLY A 65 19.66 -23.79 -2.54
C GLY A 65 20.07 -24.46 -1.24
N ASP A 66 21.06 -23.93 -0.53
CA ASP A 66 21.66 -24.61 0.62
C ASP A 66 22.39 -23.65 1.55
N LEU A 67 22.47 -24.00 2.84
CA LEU A 67 23.35 -23.34 3.80
C LEU A 67 24.82 -23.58 3.39
N SER A 68 25.66 -22.57 3.59
CA SER A 68 27.11 -22.72 3.40
C SER A 68 27.68 -23.72 4.39
N LYS A 69 28.82 -24.33 4.06
CA LYS A 69 29.51 -25.24 4.98
C LYS A 69 29.78 -24.56 6.35
N VAL A 70 30.27 -23.32 6.31
CA VAL A 70 30.55 -22.51 7.50
C VAL A 70 29.30 -22.25 8.34
N ALA A 71 28.12 -22.06 7.71
CA ALA A 71 26.86 -21.90 8.43
C ALA A 71 26.42 -23.20 9.12
N LYS A 72 26.55 -24.35 8.44
CA LYS A 72 26.22 -25.66 9.02
C LYS A 72 27.09 -25.97 10.24
N GLU A 73 28.41 -25.81 10.08
CA GLU A 73 29.37 -25.99 11.17
C GLU A 73 29.08 -25.05 12.36
N PHE A 74 28.71 -23.79 12.09
CA PHE A 74 28.30 -22.88 13.15
C PHE A 74 27.05 -23.37 13.89
N LEU A 75 26.01 -23.79 13.15
CA LEU A 75 24.76 -24.26 13.74
C LEU A 75 24.94 -25.54 14.55
N ASP A 76 25.81 -26.46 14.12
CA ASP A 76 26.13 -27.70 14.84
C ASP A 76 26.75 -27.45 16.23
N THR A 77 27.37 -26.27 16.44
CA THR A 77 27.91 -25.86 17.74
C THR A 77 26.88 -25.21 18.68
N LYS A 78 25.63 -25.05 18.24
CA LYS A 78 24.59 -24.32 18.99
C LYS A 78 23.42 -25.23 19.35
N THR A 79 22.88 -25.04 20.54
CA THR A 79 21.62 -25.65 20.95
C THR A 79 20.50 -24.63 20.76
N LEU A 80 19.82 -24.72 19.62
CA LEU A 80 18.76 -23.78 19.26
C LEU A 80 17.40 -24.28 19.74
N THR A 81 16.65 -23.42 20.42
CA THR A 81 15.26 -23.68 20.82
C THR A 81 14.27 -23.29 19.73
N GLU A 82 14.60 -22.28 18.92
CA GLU A 82 13.78 -21.77 17.83
C GLU A 82 14.63 -21.37 16.62
N SER A 83 14.07 -21.49 15.42
CA SER A 83 14.67 -20.93 14.23
C SER A 83 13.63 -20.36 13.29
N TYR A 84 14.02 -19.35 12.51
CA TYR A 84 13.15 -18.73 11.53
C TYR A 84 13.78 -18.72 10.15
N VAL A 85 13.03 -19.17 9.16
CA VAL A 85 13.39 -18.99 7.75
C VAL A 85 12.56 -17.84 7.21
N VAL A 86 13.19 -16.72 6.89
CA VAL A 86 12.51 -15.50 6.44
C VAL A 86 12.69 -15.34 4.94
N GLY A 87 11.56 -15.30 4.23
CA GLY A 87 11.48 -15.37 2.78
C GLY A 87 10.74 -16.61 2.26
N GLY A 88 10.14 -16.48 1.09
CA GLY A 88 9.44 -17.58 0.41
C GLY A 88 10.37 -18.68 -0.09
N THR A 89 9.80 -19.83 -0.48
CA THR A 89 10.56 -20.99 -1.00
C THR A 89 11.30 -20.70 -2.30
N GLY A 90 10.86 -19.68 -3.04
CA GLY A 90 11.54 -19.18 -4.25
C GLY A 90 12.93 -18.61 -3.98
N VAL A 91 13.17 -18.03 -2.80
CA VAL A 91 14.44 -17.37 -2.43
C VAL A 91 15.20 -18.08 -1.33
N VAL A 92 14.54 -18.89 -0.49
CA VAL A 92 15.17 -19.77 0.50
C VAL A 92 14.45 -21.12 0.46
N SER A 93 15.05 -22.13 -0.16
CA SER A 93 14.38 -23.41 -0.43
C SER A 93 13.98 -24.17 0.84
N SER A 94 13.05 -25.12 0.71
CA SER A 94 12.64 -26.00 1.82
C SER A 94 13.77 -26.91 2.32
N LYS A 95 14.82 -27.14 1.51
CA LYS A 95 16.03 -27.86 1.94
C LYS A 95 16.69 -27.18 3.14
N ILE A 96 16.75 -25.85 3.14
CA ILE A 96 17.31 -25.07 4.25
C ILE A 96 16.46 -25.22 5.51
N SER A 97 15.13 -25.18 5.39
CA SER A 97 14.23 -25.47 6.51
C SER A 97 14.49 -26.85 7.12
N SER A 98 14.68 -27.89 6.30
CA SER A 98 14.97 -29.25 6.82
C SER A 98 16.33 -29.39 7.53
N GLN A 99 17.22 -28.40 7.41
CA GLN A 99 18.52 -28.36 8.10
C GLN A 99 18.44 -27.61 9.44
N LEU A 100 17.28 -27.09 9.81
CA LEU A 100 17.07 -26.28 11.00
C LEU A 100 16.05 -26.92 11.94
N ASN A 101 16.44 -27.11 13.20
CA ASN A 101 15.53 -27.61 14.24
C ASN A 101 14.52 -26.53 14.65
N ASN A 102 13.28 -26.94 14.94
CA ASN A 102 12.19 -26.07 15.40
C ASN A 102 12.00 -24.81 14.53
N ASN A 103 12.03 -24.99 13.20
CA ASN A 103 11.97 -23.85 12.27
C ASN A 103 10.54 -23.43 11.96
N THR A 104 10.32 -22.12 11.92
CA THR A 104 9.10 -21.50 11.39
C THR A 104 9.46 -20.67 10.16
N ARG A 105 8.74 -20.87 9.04
CA ARG A 105 8.91 -20.05 7.85
C ARG A 105 8.00 -18.82 7.91
N LEU A 106 8.58 -17.65 7.67
CA LEU A 106 7.87 -16.37 7.56
C LEU A 106 8.19 -15.75 6.19
N GLY A 107 7.29 -15.88 5.23
CA GLY A 107 7.52 -15.37 3.87
C GLY A 107 6.25 -15.33 3.04
N GLY A 108 6.24 -14.46 2.03
CA GLY A 108 5.14 -14.34 1.07
C GLY A 108 5.64 -14.21 -0.38
N GLU A 109 4.75 -13.82 -1.29
CA GLU A 109 5.07 -13.71 -2.72
C GLU A 109 6.00 -12.53 -3.04
N ASN A 110 6.00 -11.52 -2.16
CA ASN A 110 6.84 -10.33 -2.27
C ASN A 110 7.31 -9.87 -0.89
N ARG A 111 8.19 -8.86 -0.89
CA ARG A 111 8.80 -8.29 0.32
C ARG A 111 7.80 -7.78 1.35
N TYR A 112 6.65 -7.28 0.90
CA TYR A 112 5.63 -6.71 1.77
C TYR A 112 4.82 -7.81 2.45
N GLU A 113 4.56 -8.91 1.75
CA GLU A 113 3.91 -10.08 2.34
C GLU A 113 4.84 -10.82 3.32
N THR A 114 6.15 -10.91 3.04
CA THR A 114 7.11 -11.38 4.05
C THR A 114 7.08 -10.48 5.29
N ASN A 115 7.08 -9.16 5.11
CA ASN A 115 6.98 -8.22 6.22
C ASN A 115 5.69 -8.43 7.01
N SER A 116 4.54 -8.53 6.34
CA SER A 116 3.25 -8.84 6.98
C SER A 116 3.27 -10.17 7.74
N ALA A 117 3.90 -11.22 7.20
CA ALA A 117 4.04 -12.50 7.89
C ALA A 117 4.83 -12.37 9.20
N VAL A 118 5.91 -11.58 9.21
CA VAL A 118 6.67 -11.28 10.42
C VAL A 118 5.85 -10.45 11.41
N LEU A 119 5.21 -9.37 10.95
CA LEU A 119 4.36 -8.51 11.78
C LEU A 119 3.26 -9.31 12.48
N ASN A 120 2.60 -10.21 11.75
CA ASN A 120 1.52 -11.03 12.28
C ASN A 120 2.03 -12.09 13.26
N HIS A 121 3.16 -12.76 12.97
CA HIS A 121 3.70 -13.81 13.83
C HIS A 121 4.14 -13.26 15.20
N PHE A 122 4.70 -12.06 15.23
CA PHE A 122 5.16 -11.41 16.47
C PHE A 122 4.18 -10.34 16.98
N ALA A 123 2.92 -10.38 16.52
CA ALA A 123 1.97 -9.32 16.79
C ALA A 123 1.75 -9.09 18.29
N ASP A 124 1.78 -10.13 19.11
CA ASP A 124 1.62 -10.05 20.57
C ASP A 124 2.93 -9.71 21.32
N LYS A 125 4.07 -9.67 20.62
CA LYS A 125 5.38 -9.37 21.19
C LYS A 125 5.80 -7.91 21.03
N PHE A 126 5.15 -7.20 20.11
CA PHE A 126 5.39 -5.78 19.88
C PHE A 126 4.60 -4.90 20.86
N SER A 127 5.21 -3.78 21.26
CA SER A 127 4.58 -2.79 22.15
C SER A 127 3.57 -1.89 21.43
N TYR A 128 3.75 -1.65 20.14
CA TYR A 128 3.01 -0.66 19.31
C TYR A 128 2.96 0.79 19.79
N ASP A 129 3.51 1.13 20.96
CA ASP A 129 3.67 2.53 21.41
C ASP A 129 4.43 3.37 20.37
N LYS A 130 5.42 2.76 19.73
CA LYS A 130 6.07 3.26 18.53
C LYS A 130 5.95 2.23 17.41
N VAL A 131 5.74 2.71 16.19
CA VAL A 131 5.73 1.93 14.95
C VAL A 131 6.67 2.61 13.97
N TYR A 132 7.65 1.87 13.46
CA TYR A 132 8.61 2.41 12.49
C TYR A 132 8.18 2.03 11.10
N VAL A 133 8.23 3.00 10.18
CA VAL A 133 7.84 2.82 8.77
C VAL A 133 9.02 3.18 7.91
N ALA A 134 9.42 2.28 7.01
CA ALA A 134 10.51 2.53 6.08
C ALA A 134 10.16 2.02 4.68
N SER A 135 10.91 2.48 3.68
CA SER A 135 10.77 1.97 2.32
C SER A 135 11.09 0.47 2.28
N GLY A 136 10.25 -0.30 1.60
CA GLY A 136 10.56 -1.67 1.23
C GLY A 136 11.46 -1.72 -0.01
N ASP A 137 11.54 -0.65 -0.80
CA ASP A 137 12.21 -0.63 -2.10
C ASP A 137 13.71 -0.28 -2.00
N ASN A 138 14.13 0.32 -0.88
CA ASN A 138 15.53 0.57 -0.52
C ASN A 138 15.80 0.17 0.95
N TYR A 139 17.06 0.04 1.35
CA TYR A 139 17.44 -0.51 2.66
C TYR A 139 18.12 0.40 3.69
N PRO A 140 18.83 1.50 3.36
CA PRO A 140 19.64 2.22 4.36
C PRO A 140 18.85 2.74 5.57
N ASP A 141 17.69 3.34 5.32
CA ASP A 141 16.82 3.88 6.38
C ASP A 141 16.26 2.76 7.26
N ALA A 142 15.72 1.71 6.64
CA ALA A 142 15.23 0.52 7.33
C ALA A 142 16.32 -0.19 8.16
N LEU A 143 17.54 -0.30 7.61
CA LEU A 143 18.67 -0.93 8.29
C LEU A 143 19.06 -0.16 9.54
N SER A 144 19.29 1.15 9.41
CA SER A 144 19.63 2.03 10.54
C SER A 144 18.54 2.09 11.61
N GLY A 145 17.27 2.18 11.18
CA GLY A 145 16.13 2.28 12.09
C GLY A 145 15.70 0.95 12.71
N SER A 146 16.09 -0.21 12.16
CA SER A 146 15.75 -1.52 12.74
C SER A 146 16.30 -1.70 14.16
N VAL A 147 17.49 -1.16 14.44
CA VAL A 147 18.09 -1.18 15.79
C VAL A 147 17.29 -0.30 16.74
N LEU A 148 16.87 0.88 16.29
CA LEU A 148 16.02 1.78 17.07
C LEU A 148 14.65 1.14 17.37
N ALA A 149 14.06 0.45 16.39
CA ALA A 149 12.82 -0.30 16.57
C ALA A 149 12.98 -1.45 17.58
N ALA A 150 14.11 -2.15 17.58
CA ALA A 150 14.41 -3.20 18.55
C ALA A 150 14.45 -2.66 19.99
N VAL A 151 15.09 -1.50 20.21
CA VAL A 151 15.21 -0.86 21.53
C VAL A 151 13.83 -0.57 22.14
N SER A 152 12.86 -0.12 21.34
CA SER A 152 11.50 0.15 21.81
C SER A 152 10.53 -1.03 21.67
N LYS A 153 11.01 -2.23 21.34
CA LYS A 153 10.18 -3.44 21.11
C LYS A 153 9.06 -3.18 20.09
N SER A 154 9.41 -2.47 19.02
CA SER A 154 8.49 -1.95 18.02
C SER A 154 8.60 -2.70 16.70
N PRO A 155 7.51 -2.77 15.92
CA PRO A 155 7.58 -3.31 14.56
C PRO A 155 8.28 -2.34 13.62
N LEU A 156 8.91 -2.90 12.59
CA LEU A 156 9.34 -2.19 11.38
C LEU A 156 8.43 -2.60 10.22
N ILE A 157 7.63 -1.66 9.74
CA ILE A 157 6.70 -1.83 8.64
C ILE A 157 7.38 -1.35 7.35
N LEU A 158 7.40 -2.23 6.35
CA LEU A 158 7.92 -1.89 5.02
C LEU A 158 6.77 -1.48 4.10
N VAL A 159 6.94 -0.32 3.44
CA VAL A 159 5.95 0.23 2.51
C VAL A 159 6.59 0.56 1.16
N GLY A 160 5.83 0.45 0.07
CA GLY A 160 6.22 0.97 -1.24
C GLY A 160 5.48 2.26 -1.55
N ASP A 161 5.44 2.65 -2.83
CA ASP A 161 4.66 3.81 -3.31
C ASP A 161 3.16 3.72 -2.99
N SER A 162 2.64 2.50 -2.92
CA SER A 162 1.32 2.18 -2.37
C SER A 162 1.49 1.08 -1.33
N VAL A 163 0.77 1.19 -0.21
CA VAL A 163 0.87 0.17 0.83
C VAL A 163 0.21 -1.11 0.35
N ASN A 164 0.97 -2.20 0.37
CA ASN A 164 0.46 -3.53 0.01
C ASN A 164 -0.71 -3.94 0.92
N SER A 165 -1.71 -4.60 0.36
CA SER A 165 -2.93 -5.01 1.08
C SER A 165 -2.66 -5.92 2.29
N SER A 166 -1.63 -6.78 2.21
CA SER A 166 -1.22 -7.64 3.34
C SER A 166 -0.71 -6.82 4.52
N VAL A 167 0.19 -5.87 4.24
CA VAL A 167 0.71 -4.91 5.23
C VAL A 167 -0.42 -4.09 5.83
N MET A 168 -1.33 -3.56 5.01
CA MET A 168 -2.50 -2.82 5.51
C MET A 168 -3.41 -3.67 6.40
N THR A 169 -3.50 -4.98 6.14
CA THR A 169 -4.26 -5.90 7.00
C THR A 169 -3.59 -6.03 8.37
N SER A 170 -2.26 -6.22 8.41
CA SER A 170 -1.47 -6.24 9.65
C SER A 170 -1.57 -4.92 10.43
N VAL A 171 -1.50 -3.78 9.73
CA VAL A 171 -1.64 -2.44 10.30
C VAL A 171 -3.00 -2.29 10.97
N LYS A 172 -4.09 -2.54 10.23
CA LYS A 172 -5.46 -2.41 10.74
C LYS A 172 -5.71 -3.28 11.96
N ALA A 173 -5.17 -4.50 11.99
CA ALA A 173 -5.35 -5.41 13.11
C ALA A 173 -4.76 -4.90 14.44
N GLN A 174 -3.82 -3.95 14.39
CA GLN A 174 -3.10 -3.44 15.56
C GLN A 174 -3.20 -1.92 15.71
N HIS A 175 -3.91 -1.24 14.80
CA HIS A 175 -3.93 0.22 14.65
C HIS A 175 -4.42 0.95 15.90
N ASP A 176 -5.41 0.39 16.61
CA ASP A 176 -5.92 0.94 17.88
C ASP A 176 -4.86 1.03 18.99
N LYS A 177 -3.71 0.36 18.82
CA LYS A 177 -2.59 0.37 19.78
C LYS A 177 -1.50 1.38 19.42
N TYR A 178 -1.61 2.06 18.27
CA TYR A 178 -0.54 2.92 17.74
C TYR A 178 -0.60 4.28 18.44
N ASN A 179 0.47 4.65 19.15
CA ASN A 179 0.60 5.99 19.73
C ASN A 179 1.47 6.91 18.87
N ASN A 180 2.58 6.38 18.34
CA ASN A 180 3.55 7.14 17.55
C ASN A 180 3.97 6.38 16.30
N VAL A 181 3.80 7.01 15.14
CA VAL A 181 4.33 6.50 13.86
C VAL A 181 5.59 7.29 13.51
N ILE A 182 6.71 6.59 13.34
CA ILE A 182 8.03 7.15 13.04
C ILE A 182 8.41 6.74 11.63
N VAL A 183 8.45 7.71 10.71
CA VAL A 183 8.86 7.48 9.33
C VAL A 183 10.38 7.60 9.22
N LEU A 184 11.00 6.60 8.61
CA LEU A 184 12.43 6.50 8.37
C LEU A 184 12.69 6.75 6.88
N GLY A 185 13.28 7.90 6.58
CA GLY A 185 13.54 8.36 5.21
C GLY A 185 12.68 9.57 4.83
N GLY A 186 13.11 10.27 3.78
CA GLY A 186 12.38 11.42 3.24
C GLY A 186 11.15 11.02 2.42
N THR A 187 10.37 12.02 2.00
CA THR A 187 9.11 11.84 1.24
C THR A 187 9.30 11.17 -0.13
N GLU A 188 10.51 11.18 -0.67
CA GLU A 188 10.84 10.51 -1.94
C GLU A 188 11.00 8.99 -1.79
N VAL A 189 11.28 8.49 -0.59
CA VAL A 189 11.46 7.04 -0.32
C VAL A 189 10.30 6.45 0.46
N VAL A 190 9.65 7.24 1.31
CA VAL A 190 8.38 6.91 1.96
C VAL A 190 7.41 8.05 1.69
N SER A 191 6.53 7.85 0.70
CA SER A 191 5.57 8.88 0.30
C SER A 191 4.61 9.25 1.43
N ASP A 192 4.11 10.49 1.41
CA ASP A 192 3.06 10.92 2.33
C ASP A 192 1.81 10.04 2.23
N VAL A 193 1.51 9.49 1.04
CA VAL A 193 0.40 8.54 0.85
C VAL A 193 0.62 7.30 1.70
N SER A 194 1.80 6.71 1.64
CA SER A 194 2.13 5.50 2.39
C SER A 194 2.22 5.77 3.89
N ALA A 195 2.88 6.86 4.30
CA ALA A 195 2.95 7.27 5.71
C ALA A 195 1.55 7.52 6.30
N ASN A 196 0.72 8.32 5.62
CA ASN A 196 -0.66 8.59 6.08
C ASN A 196 -1.50 7.31 6.13
N SER A 197 -1.22 6.33 5.26
CA SER A 197 -1.94 5.06 5.30
C SER A 197 -1.69 4.26 6.57
N ILE A 198 -0.46 4.30 7.07
CA ILE A 198 -0.12 3.69 8.36
C ILE A 198 -0.71 4.49 9.52
N VAL A 199 -0.60 5.83 9.47
CA VAL A 199 -1.11 6.72 10.52
C VAL A 199 -2.62 6.58 10.72
N HIS A 200 -3.40 6.49 9.65
CA HIS A 200 -4.87 6.45 9.74
C HIS A 200 -5.46 5.05 9.66
N GLY A 201 -4.65 4.01 9.42
CA GLY A 201 -5.16 2.66 9.19
C GLY A 201 -6.01 2.52 7.91
N ILE A 202 -5.94 3.49 7.00
CA ILE A 202 -6.69 3.54 5.74
C ILE A 202 -5.71 3.44 4.58
N LYS A 203 -5.91 2.54 3.63
CA LYS A 203 -5.07 2.51 2.42
C LYS A 203 -5.42 3.71 1.54
N TYR A 204 -4.64 4.79 1.58
CA TYR A 204 -4.83 5.92 0.67
C TYR A 204 -4.40 5.56 -0.74
N LEU A 205 -5.03 6.18 -1.73
CA LEU A 205 -4.75 5.94 -3.14
C LEU A 205 -3.48 6.68 -3.55
N ASN A 206 -2.55 5.99 -4.21
CA ASN A 206 -1.53 6.68 -4.98
C ASN A 206 -2.14 7.39 -6.19
N ASP A 207 -1.32 8.14 -6.91
CA ASP A 207 -1.77 8.98 -8.02
C ASP A 207 -2.45 8.18 -9.14
N ARG A 208 -1.86 7.04 -9.52
CA ARG A 208 -2.42 6.15 -10.54
C ARG A 208 -3.74 5.54 -10.09
N GLU A 209 -3.83 5.10 -8.84
CA GLU A 209 -5.05 4.52 -8.26
C GLU A 209 -6.18 5.57 -8.21
N ALA A 210 -5.87 6.80 -7.82
CA ALA A 210 -6.83 7.91 -7.78
C ALA A 210 -7.34 8.27 -9.18
N LEU A 211 -6.44 8.44 -10.16
CA LEU A 211 -6.81 8.70 -11.56
C LEU A 211 -7.63 7.55 -12.16
N THR A 212 -7.30 6.30 -11.82
CA THR A 212 -8.07 5.13 -12.26
C THR A 212 -9.48 5.14 -11.70
N LEU A 213 -9.66 5.45 -10.40
CA LEU A 213 -10.97 5.59 -9.79
C LEU A 213 -11.80 6.68 -10.49
N ILE A 214 -11.22 7.86 -10.69
CA ILE A 214 -11.89 8.99 -11.35
C ILE A 214 -12.23 8.65 -12.80
N ASN A 215 -11.30 8.06 -13.55
CA ASN A 215 -11.54 7.62 -14.92
C ASN A 215 -12.67 6.60 -15.01
N ASN A 216 -12.73 5.64 -14.09
CA ASN A 216 -13.81 4.65 -14.08
C ASN A 216 -15.15 5.28 -13.70
N ALA A 217 -15.13 6.21 -12.73
CA ALA A 217 -16.30 6.98 -12.35
C ALA A 217 -16.82 7.84 -13.52
N ASP A 218 -15.93 8.47 -14.28
CA ASP A 218 -16.27 9.26 -15.46
C ASP A 218 -16.81 8.38 -16.59
N LYS A 219 -16.08 7.31 -16.96
CA LYS A 219 -16.47 6.39 -18.05
C LYS A 219 -17.75 5.60 -17.78
N LEU A 220 -18.10 5.34 -16.53
CA LEU A 220 -19.29 4.56 -16.19
C LEU A 220 -20.43 5.45 -15.71
N GLY A 221 -20.12 6.56 -15.03
CA GLY A 221 -21.11 7.57 -14.69
C GLY A 221 -21.66 8.23 -15.94
N TYR A 222 -20.80 8.67 -16.85
CA TYR A 222 -21.21 9.43 -18.03
C TYR A 222 -22.20 8.70 -18.93
N PRO A 223 -21.96 7.48 -19.45
CA PRO A 223 -22.93 6.81 -20.33
C PRO A 223 -24.27 6.49 -19.65
N VAL A 224 -24.26 6.28 -18.33
CA VAL A 224 -25.49 6.07 -17.57
C VAL A 224 -26.29 7.35 -17.51
N VAL A 225 -25.65 8.47 -17.19
CA VAL A 225 -26.34 9.77 -17.13
C VAL A 225 -26.63 10.33 -18.52
N GLU A 226 -25.84 9.95 -19.51
CA GLU A 226 -25.91 10.32 -20.91
C GLU A 226 -26.35 9.09 -21.70
N ALA A 227 -27.58 8.64 -21.46
CA ALA A 227 -28.25 7.52 -22.16
C ALA A 227 -28.51 7.82 -23.65
N ASN A 228 -27.52 8.43 -24.30
CA ASN A 228 -27.37 8.67 -25.71
C ASN A 228 -27.99 7.53 -26.50
N ARG A 229 -28.90 7.88 -27.41
CA ARG A 229 -29.66 6.98 -28.29
C ARG A 229 -30.90 6.33 -27.68
N MET A 230 -31.24 6.59 -26.43
CA MET A 230 -32.57 6.25 -25.93
C MET A 230 -33.63 7.20 -26.54
N PRO A 231 -34.92 6.83 -26.57
CA PRO A 231 -35.98 7.73 -27.02
C PRO A 231 -36.15 8.94 -26.09
N GLU A 232 -36.47 10.09 -26.70
CA GLU A 232 -36.81 11.33 -26.00
C GLU A 232 -38.30 11.39 -25.67
N ILE A 233 -38.64 12.05 -24.56
CA ILE A 233 -40.00 12.40 -24.16
C ILE A 233 -40.09 13.92 -24.06
N TYR A 234 -41.13 14.51 -24.64
CA TYR A 234 -41.37 15.95 -24.63
C TYR A 234 -42.50 16.30 -23.66
N ILE A 235 -42.22 17.18 -22.71
CA ILE A 235 -43.21 17.73 -21.77
C ILE A 235 -43.11 19.25 -21.80
N GLU A 236 -44.21 19.93 -22.12
CA GLU A 236 -44.28 21.41 -22.14
C GLU A 236 -43.14 22.05 -22.96
N GLY A 237 -42.79 21.43 -24.10
CA GLY A 237 -41.71 21.91 -24.97
C GLY A 237 -40.29 21.61 -24.47
N LYS A 238 -40.12 20.92 -23.33
CA LYS A 238 -38.82 20.47 -22.83
C LYS A 238 -38.59 19.01 -23.18
N ALA A 239 -37.40 18.71 -23.72
CA ALA A 239 -36.97 17.36 -24.05
C ALA A 239 -36.32 16.68 -22.83
N TYR A 240 -36.74 15.43 -22.60
CA TYR A 240 -36.21 14.54 -21.58
C TYR A 240 -35.71 13.26 -22.22
N GLN A 241 -34.54 12.80 -21.79
CA GLN A 241 -33.93 11.57 -22.28
C GLN A 241 -34.19 10.44 -21.30
N ARG A 242 -34.83 9.36 -21.75
CA ARG A 242 -35.00 8.14 -20.95
C ARG A 242 -33.65 7.50 -20.64
N PHE A 243 -33.49 6.95 -19.44
CA PHE A 243 -32.41 6.02 -19.16
C PHE A 243 -32.64 4.66 -19.80
N GLN A 244 -31.56 3.88 -19.93
CA GLN A 244 -31.64 2.48 -20.35
C GLN A 244 -32.40 1.65 -19.29
N ASP A 245 -33.06 0.57 -19.73
CA ASP A 245 -33.94 -0.24 -18.86
C ASP A 245 -33.23 -0.82 -17.62
N GLU A 246 -31.94 -1.12 -17.75
CA GLU A 246 -31.11 -1.60 -16.64
C GLU A 246 -30.85 -0.55 -15.55
N PHE A 247 -31.09 0.74 -15.85
CA PHE A 247 -30.98 1.86 -14.91
C PHE A 247 -32.33 2.54 -14.64
N ASN A 248 -33.44 1.98 -15.15
CA ASN A 248 -34.76 2.58 -15.09
C ASN A 248 -35.46 2.38 -13.72
N SER A 249 -34.72 2.55 -12.62
CA SER A 249 -35.25 2.72 -11.26
C SER A 249 -34.19 3.41 -10.37
N PRO A 250 -34.59 4.13 -9.30
CA PRO A 250 -33.65 4.78 -8.40
C PRO A 250 -32.66 3.79 -7.78
N GLU A 251 -33.13 2.60 -7.40
CA GLU A 251 -32.32 1.58 -6.73
C GLU A 251 -31.27 1.01 -7.68
N LYS A 252 -31.63 0.71 -8.92
CA LYS A 252 -30.71 0.16 -9.93
C LYS A 252 -29.65 1.18 -10.32
N LEU A 253 -30.07 2.41 -10.61
CA LEU A 253 -29.19 3.52 -10.94
C LEU A 253 -28.23 3.82 -9.79
N TYR A 254 -28.75 3.89 -8.56
CA TYR A 254 -27.92 4.07 -7.38
C TYR A 254 -26.94 2.92 -7.17
N ALA A 255 -27.39 1.67 -7.23
CA ALA A 255 -26.54 0.49 -7.06
C ALA A 255 -25.38 0.46 -8.07
N TYR A 256 -25.64 0.91 -9.30
CA TYR A 256 -24.63 1.02 -10.34
C TYR A 256 -23.60 2.13 -10.02
N LEU A 257 -24.06 3.36 -9.78
CA LEU A 257 -23.19 4.51 -9.55
C LEU A 257 -22.40 4.40 -8.23
N ASN A 258 -22.98 3.79 -7.20
CA ASN A 258 -22.38 3.59 -5.86
C ASN A 258 -21.14 2.66 -5.87
N LYS A 259 -20.84 2.04 -7.02
CA LYS A 259 -19.55 1.40 -7.25
C LYS A 259 -18.40 2.41 -7.19
N TYR A 260 -18.61 3.62 -7.70
CA TYR A 260 -17.57 4.64 -7.87
C TYR A 260 -17.86 5.97 -7.19
N TYR A 261 -19.12 6.35 -7.05
CA TYR A 261 -19.54 7.61 -6.45
C TYR A 261 -20.06 7.43 -5.02
N THR A 262 -19.92 8.47 -4.20
CA THR A 262 -20.59 8.55 -2.89
C THR A 262 -22.09 8.78 -3.08
N ARG A 263 -22.87 8.53 -2.01
CA ARG A 263 -24.31 8.83 -2.03
C ARG A 263 -24.60 10.30 -2.29
N SER A 264 -23.82 11.20 -1.68
CA SER A 264 -23.98 12.64 -1.85
C SER A 264 -23.73 13.04 -3.31
N ALA A 265 -22.66 12.55 -3.91
CA ALA A 265 -22.32 12.81 -5.31
C ALA A 265 -23.43 12.33 -6.26
N ILE A 266 -23.98 11.14 -6.01
CA ILE A 266 -25.09 10.61 -6.83
C ILE A 266 -26.30 11.54 -6.73
N ASN A 267 -26.68 11.97 -5.54
CA ASN A 267 -27.83 12.86 -5.36
C ASN A 267 -27.61 14.21 -6.06
N GLU A 268 -26.41 14.78 -5.97
CA GLU A 268 -26.04 16.02 -6.64
C GLU A 268 -26.11 15.89 -8.17
N MET A 269 -25.52 14.82 -8.73
CA MET A 269 -25.63 14.53 -10.16
C MET A 269 -27.09 14.42 -10.61
N MET A 270 -27.92 13.68 -9.87
CA MET A 270 -29.33 13.47 -10.18
C MET A 270 -30.12 14.79 -10.14
N SER A 271 -29.79 15.66 -9.19
CA SER A 271 -30.38 17.00 -9.06
C SER A 271 -29.97 17.91 -10.22
N MET A 272 -28.68 17.97 -10.53
CA MET A 272 -28.13 18.76 -11.65
C MET A 272 -28.76 18.38 -12.99
N LEU A 273 -28.92 17.08 -13.23
CA LEU A 273 -29.53 16.53 -14.44
C LEU A 273 -31.06 16.61 -14.45
N LYS A 274 -31.67 17.09 -13.35
CA LYS A 274 -33.12 17.19 -13.16
C LYS A 274 -33.81 15.86 -13.41
N VAL A 275 -33.23 14.78 -12.87
CA VAL A 275 -33.76 13.44 -13.06
C VAL A 275 -35.12 13.30 -12.41
N ARG A 276 -36.08 12.76 -13.14
CA ARG A 276 -37.44 12.47 -12.65
C ARG A 276 -38.07 11.32 -13.40
N GLU A 277 -39.08 10.73 -12.79
CA GLU A 277 -39.93 9.73 -13.44
C GLU A 277 -40.97 10.39 -14.33
N ILE A 278 -41.10 9.90 -15.56
CA ILE A 278 -42.06 10.34 -16.58
C ILE A 278 -42.63 9.06 -17.21
N ASP A 279 -43.94 8.85 -17.09
CA ASP A 279 -44.65 7.71 -17.68
C ASP A 279 -44.00 6.34 -17.39
N GLY A 280 -43.53 6.14 -16.14
CA GLY A 280 -42.85 4.91 -15.71
C GLY A 280 -41.39 4.79 -16.18
N ALA A 281 -40.81 5.84 -16.76
CA ALA A 281 -39.41 5.90 -17.15
C ALA A 281 -38.67 7.03 -16.40
N TYR A 282 -37.53 6.68 -15.80
CA TYR A 282 -36.59 7.65 -15.26
C TYR A 282 -35.85 8.34 -16.39
N CYS A 283 -35.94 9.66 -16.39
CA CYS A 283 -35.41 10.51 -17.46
C CYS A 283 -34.61 11.66 -16.88
N LYS A 284 -33.63 12.15 -17.64
CA LYS A 284 -32.92 13.40 -17.37
C LYS A 284 -33.33 14.50 -18.35
N ALA A 285 -33.14 15.77 -17.98
CA ALA A 285 -33.31 16.88 -18.91
C ALA A 285 -32.18 16.90 -19.95
N MET A 286 -32.51 17.19 -21.21
CA MET A 286 -31.51 17.31 -22.29
C MET A 286 -30.63 18.57 -22.16
N GLY A 287 -29.41 18.49 -22.70
CA GLY A 287 -28.48 19.62 -22.83
C GLY A 287 -27.84 20.13 -21.54
N GLN A 288 -27.78 19.32 -20.47
CA GLN A 288 -27.19 19.72 -19.18
C GLN A 288 -25.68 19.47 -19.08
N LEU A 289 -25.14 18.56 -19.89
CA LEU A 289 -23.71 18.31 -20.11
C LEU A 289 -23.49 18.69 -21.59
N GLY A 290 -22.55 19.53 -21.98
CA GLY A 290 -21.17 19.16 -22.15
C GLY A 290 -20.87 18.15 -23.30
N ASN A 291 -19.86 18.40 -24.16
CA ASN A 291 -19.31 17.39 -25.12
C ASN A 291 -17.80 17.02 -25.02
N TYR A 292 -17.03 17.56 -24.07
CA TYR A 292 -15.61 17.32 -23.87
C TYR A 292 -15.28 16.11 -23.00
N SER A 293 -14.37 15.24 -23.46
CA SER A 293 -13.93 14.07 -22.69
C SER A 293 -12.45 14.18 -22.32
N PRO A 294 -12.13 14.37 -21.02
CA PRO A 294 -10.75 14.50 -20.56
C PRO A 294 -10.00 13.16 -20.59
N ASP A 295 -8.71 13.18 -20.93
CA ASP A 295 -7.84 12.00 -20.82
C ASP A 295 -7.34 11.84 -19.38
N ILE A 296 -8.18 11.28 -18.50
CA ILE A 296 -7.93 11.22 -17.06
C ILE A 296 -6.73 10.30 -16.71
N LEU A 297 -6.53 9.21 -17.44
CA LEU A 297 -5.47 8.24 -17.10
C LEU A 297 -4.06 8.78 -17.39
N ASN A 298 -3.92 9.66 -18.38
CA ASN A 298 -2.66 10.32 -18.70
C ASN A 298 -2.54 11.71 -18.08
N ALA A 299 -3.46 12.07 -17.17
CA ALA A 299 -3.49 13.37 -16.55
C ALA A 299 -2.34 13.56 -15.54
N LYS A 300 -1.94 14.83 -15.35
CA LYS A 300 -0.98 15.22 -14.33
C LYS A 300 -1.70 15.70 -13.07
N ILE A 301 -1.40 15.11 -11.91
CA ILE A 301 -1.83 15.68 -10.62
C ILE A 301 -0.99 16.93 -10.33
N LYS A 302 -1.66 18.08 -10.27
CA LYS A 302 -1.06 19.39 -9.98
C LYS A 302 -0.95 19.64 -8.48
N SER A 303 -1.92 19.14 -7.71
CA SER A 303 -1.90 19.15 -6.26
C SER A 303 -2.74 17.99 -5.73
N LYS A 304 -2.33 17.48 -4.57
CA LYS A 304 -3.02 16.45 -3.82
C LYS A 304 -2.93 16.78 -2.34
N SER A 305 -4.07 16.87 -1.67
CA SER A 305 -4.13 16.99 -0.21
C SER A 305 -4.88 15.80 0.37
N ILE A 306 -4.37 15.31 1.50
CA ILE A 306 -4.92 14.16 2.21
C ILE A 306 -5.35 14.64 3.60
N SER A 307 -6.56 14.28 3.99
CA SER A 307 -7.08 14.45 5.35
C SER A 307 -7.88 13.22 5.73
N ASN A 308 -7.85 12.78 7.00
CA ASN A 308 -8.54 11.61 7.57
C ASN A 308 -9.25 10.61 6.62
N ASN A 309 -10.36 11.00 5.99
CA ASN A 309 -11.13 10.15 5.06
C ASN A 309 -11.35 10.79 3.68
N LYS A 310 -10.50 11.73 3.28
CA LYS A 310 -10.68 12.59 2.10
C LYS A 310 -9.38 12.84 1.36
N ILE A 311 -9.44 12.82 0.03
CA ILE A 311 -8.37 13.24 -0.87
C ILE A 311 -8.93 14.31 -1.80
N ASP A 312 -8.33 15.49 -1.80
CA ASP A 312 -8.62 16.53 -2.79
C ASP A 312 -7.52 16.57 -3.85
N LEU A 313 -7.93 16.70 -5.11
CA LEU A 313 -7.04 16.67 -6.27
C LEU A 313 -7.32 17.85 -7.19
N VAL A 314 -6.24 18.40 -7.76
CA VAL A 314 -6.31 19.20 -8.99
C VAL A 314 -5.59 18.43 -10.09
N ILE A 315 -6.31 18.10 -11.15
CA ILE A 315 -5.87 17.24 -12.24
C ILE A 315 -5.81 18.07 -13.51
N SER A 316 -4.65 18.09 -14.17
CA SER A 316 -4.44 18.77 -15.45
C SER A 316 -4.41 17.75 -16.57
N THR A 317 -5.33 17.88 -17.53
CA THR A 317 -5.45 16.93 -18.64
C THR A 317 -5.85 17.62 -19.93
N ARG A 318 -5.50 16.95 -21.04
CA ARG A 318 -5.81 17.36 -22.39
C ARG A 318 -7.17 16.81 -22.80
N HIS A 319 -7.94 17.63 -23.49
CA HIS A 319 -9.16 17.22 -24.15
C HIS A 319 -8.87 16.48 -25.44
N SER A 320 -9.55 15.36 -25.66
CA SER A 320 -9.37 14.54 -26.86
C SER A 320 -9.84 15.23 -28.13
N GLN A 321 -10.81 16.14 -28.05
CA GLN A 321 -11.45 16.76 -29.20
C GLN A 321 -10.71 17.98 -29.75
N ASP A 322 -10.24 18.88 -28.89
CA ASP A 322 -9.67 20.18 -29.29
C ASP A 322 -8.19 20.35 -28.88
N GLY A 323 -7.68 19.44 -28.06
CA GLY A 323 -6.31 19.45 -27.59
C GLY A 323 -5.98 20.52 -26.54
N TYR A 324 -6.95 21.26 -26.01
CA TYR A 324 -6.72 22.20 -24.90
C TYR A 324 -6.44 21.45 -23.60
N THR A 325 -5.68 22.09 -22.71
CA THR A 325 -5.42 21.57 -21.36
C THR A 325 -6.28 22.31 -20.36
N THR A 326 -7.06 21.56 -19.58
CA THR A 326 -7.91 22.09 -18.52
C THR A 326 -7.53 21.47 -17.19
N ASN A 327 -7.69 22.26 -16.12
CA ASN A 327 -7.53 21.79 -14.75
C ASN A 327 -8.91 21.46 -14.19
N TYR A 328 -9.04 20.27 -13.60
CA TYR A 328 -10.25 19.78 -12.96
C TYR A 328 -10.00 19.51 -11.49
N LYS A 329 -10.97 19.86 -10.66
CA LYS A 329 -11.01 19.45 -9.25
C LYS A 329 -11.69 18.10 -9.11
N ALA A 330 -11.15 17.26 -8.24
CA ALA A 330 -11.79 16.03 -7.78
C ALA A 330 -11.70 15.93 -6.27
N GLU A 331 -12.76 15.42 -5.64
CA GLU A 331 -12.77 15.05 -4.24
C GLU A 331 -13.10 13.55 -4.14
N LEU A 332 -12.27 12.82 -3.41
CA LEU A 332 -12.46 11.41 -3.10
C LEU A 332 -12.73 11.26 -1.61
N LEU A 333 -13.71 10.43 -1.24
CA LEU A 333 -14.02 10.11 0.14
C LEU A 333 -13.88 8.61 0.41
N TYR A 334 -13.36 8.28 1.59
CA TYR A 334 -13.30 6.94 2.14
C TYR A 334 -14.53 6.71 3.02
N GLU A 335 -15.40 5.80 2.59
CA GLU A 335 -16.61 5.43 3.31
C GLU A 335 -16.90 3.94 3.11
N ASN A 336 -17.35 3.27 4.18
CA ASN A 336 -17.69 1.84 4.15
C ASN A 336 -16.56 0.96 3.59
N GLY A 337 -15.32 1.25 3.97
CA GLY A 337 -14.16 0.44 3.63
C GLY A 337 -13.53 0.70 2.26
N LYS A 338 -14.06 1.65 1.46
CA LYS A 338 -13.55 1.93 0.11
C LYS A 338 -13.55 3.42 -0.25
N TRP A 339 -12.66 3.79 -1.17
CA TRP A 339 -12.63 5.13 -1.78
C TRP A 339 -13.67 5.25 -2.90
N ARG A 340 -14.32 6.41 -2.94
CA ARG A 340 -15.30 6.81 -3.96
C ARG A 340 -15.10 8.26 -4.34
N VAL A 341 -15.51 8.62 -5.54
CA VAL A 341 -15.60 10.01 -6.01
C VAL A 341 -16.78 10.68 -5.30
N ASN A 342 -16.48 11.71 -4.50
CA ASN A 342 -17.49 12.58 -3.92
C ASN A 342 -17.78 13.78 -4.83
N TYR A 343 -16.79 14.23 -5.58
CA TYR A 343 -16.94 15.31 -6.54
C TYR A 343 -15.98 15.13 -7.70
N TRP A 344 -16.45 15.39 -8.92
CA TRP A 344 -15.63 15.41 -10.12
C TRP A 344 -16.08 16.53 -11.05
N GLU A 345 -15.25 17.56 -11.15
CA GLU A 345 -15.53 18.74 -11.98
C GLU A 345 -15.66 18.40 -13.47
N GLY A 346 -14.88 17.42 -13.95
CA GLY A 346 -14.92 17.02 -15.36
C GLY A 346 -16.26 16.49 -15.85
N LEU A 347 -17.16 16.06 -14.96
CA LEU A 347 -18.53 15.70 -15.34
C LEU A 347 -19.36 16.94 -15.72
N MET A 348 -19.13 18.09 -15.07
CA MET A 348 -19.92 19.30 -15.30
C MET A 348 -19.46 20.11 -16.52
N HIS A 349 -18.16 20.06 -16.82
CA HIS A 349 -17.56 20.72 -17.98
C HIS A 349 -17.54 19.83 -19.22
N ARG A 350 -18.32 18.74 -19.18
CA ARG A 350 -18.10 17.61 -20.07
C ARG A 350 -18.51 17.88 -21.48
#